data_AF-A0A367KBI0-F1
#
_entry.id   AF-A0A367KBI0-F1
#
_cell.length_a   1.000
_cell.length_b   1.000
_cell.length_c   1.000
_cell.angle_alpha   90.00
_cell.angle_beta   90.00
_cell.angle_gamma   90.00
#
_symmetry.space_group_name_H-M   'P 1'
#
loop_
_entity.id
_entity.type
_entity.pdbx_description
1 polymer ?
#
loop_
_entity_poly.entity_id
_entity_poly.type
_entity_poly.pdbx_seq_one_letter_code
_entity_poly.pdbx_strand_id
1 'polypeptide(L)'
;MNRISFISFALFTVAQAALRRFEFEVNTVDLNPDCHVQGYSYPVVNGQFPGPPMHVTIGDDIEVLVKNSDPNRNTSIHFHGIRQIGTLDADGVPGITQYAIAPGESYLHRFKIDGQAGTYFYHAHVGLQDDSVKGALIVYESSEANPNIQPSDMPLKAGPYTYKDDLTLQLSEWWHEDLASRENYYLSPSFTFDHGADSVLMNGRTINNPEQTGLSAENCGGYTTLDVEPNSVYRLRVIGAATFRTLAMAIKDHNMTLIEIDGELTQPYETSFLEIAPGQRYSVLLQTGNYSPGTTFGIGTGYLWRNRGHGLTENGFGYIRYKAPTELRRESERDTHLFKLMDWTINNTTAATKTKRHQDLFGTDIEEEYDDEDESEEDEEEDEEEDEEEDSDSEEQKIILEINDYNFTSSKEISSGQGRKNVINPSDYVSRPGAERKEPVISVLEFQKDREQPKTSNTRPATEAEGSEKEVPSADAERSASGNWG
;
A
#
# COMPACT_ATOMS: atom_id res chain seq x y z
N MET A 1 41.30 -4.16 52.75
CA MET A 1 40.85 -3.45 51.52
C MET A 1 40.40 -4.51 50.52
N ASN A 2 39.11 -4.84 50.50
CA ASN A 2 38.54 -5.81 49.56
C ASN A 2 38.15 -5.09 48.28
N ARG A 3 38.77 -5.43 47.15
CA ARG A 3 38.35 -4.99 45.82
C ARG A 3 37.40 -6.05 45.27
N ILE A 4 36.12 -5.72 45.19
CA ILE A 4 35.12 -6.49 44.45
C ILE A 4 35.23 -6.05 42.99
N SER A 5 35.62 -6.97 42.12
CA SER A 5 35.68 -6.75 40.67
C SER A 5 34.30 -7.06 40.09
N PHE A 6 33.59 -6.05 39.60
CA PHE A 6 32.37 -6.24 38.81
C PHE A 6 32.75 -6.69 37.40
N ILE A 7 32.39 -7.91 37.04
CA ILE A 7 32.46 -8.40 35.66
C ILE A 7 31.15 -7.97 34.99
N SER A 8 31.25 -7.03 34.05
CA SER A 8 30.14 -6.61 33.20
C SER A 8 29.90 -7.70 32.15
N PHE A 9 28.79 -8.44 32.28
CA PHE A 9 28.32 -9.31 31.20
C PHE A 9 27.73 -8.42 30.09
N ALA A 10 28.45 -8.29 28.98
CA ALA A 10 27.87 -7.79 27.74
C ALA A 10 26.90 -8.85 27.23
N LEU A 11 25.59 -8.57 27.31
CA LEU A 11 24.57 -9.32 26.61
C LEU A 11 24.77 -9.05 25.12
N PHE A 12 25.41 -9.98 24.42
CA PHE A 12 25.37 -10.02 22.97
C PHE A 12 23.95 -10.38 22.55
N THR A 13 23.24 -9.42 21.95
CA THR A 13 22.03 -9.72 21.18
C THR A 13 22.47 -10.54 19.98
N VAL A 14 22.24 -11.84 20.03
CA VAL A 14 22.42 -12.72 18.88
C VAL A 14 21.26 -12.40 17.93
N ALA A 15 21.52 -11.63 16.86
CA ALA A 15 20.60 -11.56 15.74
C ALA A 15 20.51 -12.97 15.14
N GLN A 16 19.42 -13.66 15.42
CA GLN A 16 19.22 -15.04 14.99
C GLN A 16 18.68 -15.01 13.55
N ALA A 17 19.59 -15.10 12.58
CA ALA A 17 19.24 -15.37 11.19
C ALA A 17 18.35 -16.62 11.14
N ALA A 18 17.11 -16.47 10.67
CA ALA A 18 16.16 -17.57 10.54
C ALA A 18 15.91 -17.89 9.07
N LEU A 19 15.63 -19.17 8.78
CA LEU A 19 15.09 -19.56 7.48
C LEU A 19 13.58 -19.29 7.47
N ARG A 20 13.12 -18.39 6.60
CA ARG A 20 11.72 -18.05 6.39
C ARG A 20 11.23 -18.68 5.10
N ARG A 21 10.14 -19.45 5.19
CA ARG A 21 9.53 -20.15 4.06
C ARG A 21 8.17 -19.55 3.76
N PHE A 22 7.92 -19.29 2.48
CA PHE A 22 6.65 -18.81 1.96
C PHE A 22 6.22 -19.70 0.80
N GLU A 23 4.92 -19.95 0.70
CA GLU A 23 4.32 -20.70 -0.41
C GLU A 23 3.29 -19.80 -1.08
N PHE A 24 3.52 -19.52 -2.35
CA PHE A 24 2.67 -18.70 -3.21
C PHE A 24 2.07 -19.58 -4.29
N GLU A 25 0.77 -19.80 -4.23
CA GLU A 25 -0.02 -20.33 -5.32
C GLU A 25 -0.61 -19.16 -6.09
N VAL A 26 -0.19 -19.01 -7.36
CA VAL A 26 -0.78 -18.02 -8.27
C VAL A 26 -1.94 -18.67 -8.99
N ASN A 27 -3.16 -18.20 -8.74
CA ASN A 27 -4.38 -18.72 -9.35
C ASN A 27 -5.32 -17.58 -9.74
N THR A 28 -6.18 -17.81 -10.74
CA THR A 28 -7.21 -16.83 -11.11
C THR A 28 -8.42 -16.93 -10.17
N VAL A 29 -8.91 -15.77 -9.74
CA VAL A 29 -10.17 -15.62 -9.00
C VAL A 29 -10.98 -14.46 -9.58
N ASP A 30 -12.27 -14.44 -9.30
CA ASP A 30 -13.10 -13.27 -9.60
C ASP A 30 -12.93 -12.23 -8.50
N LEU A 31 -12.46 -11.04 -8.87
CA LEU A 31 -12.21 -9.92 -7.96
C LEU A 31 -13.19 -8.78 -8.21
N ASN A 32 -13.59 -8.13 -7.12
CA ASN A 32 -14.35 -6.88 -7.14
C ASN A 32 -13.83 -5.92 -6.04
N PRO A 33 -12.64 -5.32 -6.23
CA PRO A 33 -12.01 -4.49 -5.20
C PRO A 33 -12.65 -3.10 -5.07
N ASP A 34 -13.42 -2.67 -6.05
CA ASP A 34 -14.01 -1.33 -6.13
C ASP A 34 -15.54 -1.33 -6.10
N CYS A 35 -16.15 -2.45 -5.68
CA CYS A 35 -17.60 -2.58 -5.53
C CYS A 35 -18.41 -2.29 -6.80
N HIS A 36 -17.80 -2.51 -7.96
CA HIS A 36 -18.46 -2.41 -9.24
C HIS A 36 -19.50 -3.54 -9.41
N VAL A 37 -20.51 -3.33 -10.26
CA VAL A 37 -21.60 -4.32 -10.47
C VAL A 37 -21.12 -5.64 -11.07
N GLN A 38 -19.97 -5.62 -11.74
CA GLN A 38 -19.34 -6.77 -12.39
C GLN A 38 -17.99 -7.06 -11.76
N GLY A 39 -17.74 -8.31 -11.38
CA GLY A 39 -16.40 -8.79 -11.00
C GLY A 39 -15.54 -9.15 -12.22
N TYR A 40 -14.23 -9.09 -12.05
CA TYR A 40 -13.25 -9.35 -13.11
C TYR A 40 -12.30 -10.48 -12.71
N SER A 41 -11.98 -11.35 -13.67
CA SER A 41 -11.15 -12.52 -13.42
C SER A 41 -9.66 -12.15 -13.52
N TYR A 42 -8.96 -12.19 -12.37
CA TYR A 42 -7.57 -11.76 -12.25
C TYR A 42 -6.73 -12.82 -11.51
N PRO A 43 -5.44 -13.00 -11.89
CA PRO A 43 -4.53 -13.83 -11.12
C PRO A 43 -4.17 -13.16 -9.79
N VAL A 44 -4.11 -13.94 -8.71
CA VAL A 44 -3.77 -13.46 -7.37
C VAL A 44 -2.84 -14.44 -6.67
N VAL A 45 -2.22 -14.01 -5.58
CA VAL A 45 -1.42 -14.89 -4.72
C VAL A 45 -2.31 -15.43 -3.60
N ASN A 46 -2.39 -16.76 -3.48
CA ASN A 46 -3.13 -17.47 -2.43
C ASN A 46 -4.60 -17.05 -2.33
N GLY A 47 -5.25 -16.82 -3.47
CA GLY A 47 -6.65 -16.38 -3.52
C GLY A 47 -6.93 -14.99 -2.91
N GLN A 48 -5.89 -14.19 -2.64
CA GLN A 48 -6.00 -12.91 -1.92
C GLN A 48 -5.50 -11.74 -2.76
N PHE A 49 -6.22 -10.62 -2.66
CA PHE A 49 -5.79 -9.35 -3.22
C PHE A 49 -5.95 -8.20 -2.19
N PRO A 50 -4.86 -7.48 -1.86
CA PRO A 50 -3.46 -7.76 -2.18
C PRO A 50 -3.02 -9.14 -1.66
N GLY A 51 -1.93 -9.66 -2.22
CA GLY A 51 -1.32 -10.91 -1.78
C GLY A 51 -0.82 -10.83 -0.32
N PRO A 52 -0.62 -11.97 0.35
CA PRO A 52 -0.24 -12.02 1.74
C PRO A 52 1.10 -11.30 2.00
N PRO A 53 1.21 -10.49 3.06
CA PRO A 53 2.44 -9.77 3.35
C PRO A 53 3.56 -10.72 3.79
N MET A 54 4.78 -10.44 3.36
CA MET A 54 5.99 -11.09 3.83
C MET A 54 6.63 -10.26 4.94
N HIS A 55 6.77 -10.84 6.12
CA HIS A 55 7.44 -10.22 7.26
C HIS A 55 8.74 -10.97 7.56
N VAL A 56 9.87 -10.29 7.36
CA VAL A 56 11.21 -10.88 7.50
C VAL A 56 12.12 -9.93 8.26
N THR A 57 13.23 -10.42 8.80
CA THR A 57 14.20 -9.60 9.55
C THR A 57 15.54 -9.60 8.83
N ILE A 58 16.35 -8.54 8.98
CA ILE A 58 17.73 -8.51 8.50
C ILE A 58 18.46 -9.80 8.91
N GLY A 59 19.13 -10.41 7.95
CA GLY A 59 19.92 -11.62 8.13
C GLY A 59 19.15 -12.91 7.85
N ASP A 60 17.82 -12.88 7.72
CA ASP A 60 17.01 -14.05 7.38
C ASP A 60 17.39 -14.62 5.99
N ASP A 61 17.42 -15.95 5.90
CA ASP A 61 17.45 -16.68 4.63
C ASP A 61 16.00 -16.92 4.19
N ILE A 62 15.68 -16.62 2.93
CA ILE A 62 14.32 -16.65 2.39
C ILE A 62 14.19 -17.75 1.35
N GLU A 63 13.14 -18.57 1.49
CA GLU A 63 12.66 -19.50 0.48
C GLU A 63 11.22 -19.13 0.11
N VAL A 64 10.96 -18.83 -1.16
CA VAL A 64 9.60 -18.63 -1.69
C VAL A 64 9.33 -19.63 -2.79
N LEU A 65 8.48 -20.61 -2.52
CA LEU A 65 8.00 -21.54 -3.52
C LEU A 65 6.79 -20.92 -4.23
N VAL A 66 6.95 -20.59 -5.50
CA VAL A 66 5.88 -20.06 -6.34
C VAL A 66 5.38 -21.18 -7.24
N LYS A 67 4.12 -21.57 -7.08
CA LYS A 67 3.40 -22.51 -7.93
C LYS A 67 2.45 -21.75 -8.84
N ASN A 68 2.57 -21.92 -10.14
CA ASN A 68 1.63 -21.35 -11.10
C ASN A 68 0.45 -22.31 -11.32
N SER A 69 -0.68 -22.05 -10.67
CA SER A 69 -1.92 -22.82 -10.84
C SER A 69 -2.86 -22.17 -11.85
N ASP A 70 -2.43 -21.10 -12.53
CA ASP A 70 -3.18 -20.53 -13.64
C ASP A 70 -3.02 -21.40 -14.91
N PRO A 71 -4.10 -21.89 -15.52
CA PRO A 71 -4.00 -22.76 -16.69
C PRO A 71 -3.64 -22.03 -17.98
N ASN A 72 -3.81 -20.70 -18.03
CA ASN A 72 -3.80 -19.93 -19.27
C ASN A 72 -2.63 -18.96 -19.37
N ARG A 73 -1.95 -18.65 -18.27
CA ARG A 73 -0.92 -17.60 -18.23
C ARG A 73 0.35 -18.09 -17.56
N ASN A 74 1.49 -17.71 -18.13
CA ASN A 74 2.76 -17.79 -17.41
C ASN A 74 2.77 -16.77 -16.26
N THR A 75 3.51 -17.03 -15.19
CA THR A 75 3.71 -16.06 -14.10
C THR A 75 5.20 -15.90 -13.75
N SER A 76 5.50 -14.97 -12.86
CA SER A 76 6.81 -14.75 -12.23
C SER A 76 6.58 -13.92 -10.97
N ILE A 77 7.52 -13.91 -10.02
CA ILE A 77 7.46 -13.03 -8.84
C ILE A 77 8.81 -12.35 -8.68
N HIS A 78 8.81 -11.02 -8.78
CA HIS A 78 9.95 -10.16 -8.48
C HIS A 78 9.81 -9.56 -7.08
N PHE A 79 10.93 -9.47 -6.35
CA PHE A 79 11.00 -8.91 -5.01
C PHE A 79 11.57 -7.48 -5.09
N HIS A 80 10.68 -6.53 -5.32
CA HIS A 80 11.02 -5.15 -5.66
C HIS A 80 11.92 -4.49 -4.60
N GLY A 81 13.11 -4.08 -5.04
CA GLY A 81 14.10 -3.39 -4.19
C GLY A 81 15.03 -4.32 -3.40
N ILE A 82 14.83 -5.64 -3.43
CA ILE A 82 15.78 -6.59 -2.85
C ILE A 82 17.00 -6.70 -3.78
N ARG A 83 18.21 -6.51 -3.26
CA ARG A 83 19.45 -6.39 -4.06
C ARG A 83 19.89 -7.68 -4.76
N GLN A 84 19.37 -8.84 -4.36
CA GLN A 84 19.72 -10.17 -4.91
C GLN A 84 21.23 -10.44 -5.00
N ILE A 85 21.99 -9.99 -3.99
CA ILE A 85 23.45 -10.16 -3.98
C ILE A 85 23.80 -11.65 -3.89
N GLY A 86 24.37 -12.18 -4.96
CA GLY A 86 24.76 -13.59 -5.06
C GLY A 86 23.62 -14.55 -5.43
N THR A 87 22.40 -14.04 -5.64
CA THR A 87 21.18 -14.82 -5.93
C THR A 87 20.41 -14.23 -7.11
N LEU A 88 21.13 -13.89 -8.19
CA LEU A 88 20.56 -13.23 -9.37
C LEU A 88 19.41 -14.04 -9.99
N ASP A 89 19.46 -15.36 -9.90
CA ASP A 89 18.43 -16.30 -10.35
C ASP A 89 17.15 -16.26 -9.50
N ALA A 90 17.17 -15.64 -8.33
CA ALA A 90 15.97 -15.45 -7.49
C ALA A 90 15.24 -14.13 -7.78
N ASP A 91 15.71 -13.31 -8.72
CA ASP A 91 15.19 -11.97 -8.98
C ASP A 91 13.80 -11.93 -9.63
N GLY A 92 13.37 -12.97 -10.35
CA GLY A 92 11.98 -13.02 -10.82
C GLY A 92 11.67 -12.36 -12.16
N VAL A 93 12.66 -12.10 -13.02
CA VAL A 93 12.47 -11.34 -14.26
C VAL A 93 12.59 -12.25 -15.49
N PRO A 94 11.46 -12.59 -16.16
CA PRO A 94 11.47 -13.44 -17.34
C PRO A 94 12.33 -12.91 -18.48
N GLY A 95 13.17 -13.78 -19.05
CA GLY A 95 14.07 -13.44 -20.16
C GLY A 95 15.36 -12.73 -19.74
N ILE A 96 15.52 -12.40 -18.46
CA ILE A 96 16.75 -11.82 -17.91
C ILE A 96 17.36 -12.78 -16.88
N THR A 97 16.65 -13.04 -15.78
CA THR A 97 17.17 -13.82 -14.65
C THR A 97 16.60 -15.23 -14.57
N GLN A 98 15.43 -15.47 -15.17
CA GLN A 98 14.82 -16.79 -15.28
C GLN A 98 13.89 -16.90 -16.49
N TYR A 99 13.40 -18.10 -16.76
CA TYR A 99 12.20 -18.28 -17.60
C TYR A 99 10.94 -17.99 -16.78
N ALA A 100 9.87 -17.55 -17.46
CA ALA A 100 8.57 -17.44 -16.81
C ALA A 100 8.09 -18.83 -16.33
N ILE A 101 7.39 -18.87 -15.21
CA ILE A 101 6.84 -20.08 -14.62
C ILE A 101 5.60 -20.47 -15.43
N ALA A 102 5.67 -21.56 -16.19
CA ALA A 102 4.57 -22.01 -17.04
C ALA A 102 3.37 -22.53 -16.23
N PRO A 103 2.15 -22.58 -16.80
CA PRO A 103 1.00 -23.24 -16.18
C PRO A 103 1.32 -24.63 -15.62
N GLY A 104 0.98 -24.85 -14.35
CA GLY A 104 1.22 -26.10 -13.63
C GLY A 104 2.64 -26.28 -13.06
N GLU A 105 3.58 -25.42 -13.41
CA GLU A 105 4.97 -25.50 -12.96
C GLU A 105 5.20 -24.72 -11.64
N SER A 106 6.38 -24.91 -11.05
CA SER A 106 6.77 -24.19 -9.83
C SER A 106 8.23 -23.74 -9.89
N TYR A 107 8.53 -22.67 -9.16
CA TYR A 107 9.88 -22.12 -9.04
C TYR A 107 10.17 -21.78 -7.58
N LEU A 108 11.38 -22.12 -7.12
CA LEU A 108 11.81 -21.85 -5.75
C LEU A 108 12.83 -20.72 -5.74
N HIS A 109 12.39 -19.54 -5.31
CA HIS A 109 13.30 -18.41 -5.08
C HIS A 109 14.05 -18.63 -3.77
N ARG A 110 15.38 -18.49 -3.81
CA ARG A 110 16.25 -18.56 -2.64
C ARG A 110 17.14 -17.33 -2.60
N PHE A 111 16.99 -16.52 -1.56
CA PHE A 111 17.81 -15.32 -1.38
C PHE A 111 17.99 -14.99 0.08
N LYS A 112 18.93 -14.10 0.36
CA LYS A 112 19.22 -13.63 1.72
C LYS A 112 18.88 -12.16 1.86
N ILE A 113 18.30 -11.79 2.99
CA ILE A 113 18.17 -10.39 3.38
C ILE A 113 19.50 -9.94 4.00
N ASP A 114 20.36 -9.33 3.18
CA ASP A 114 21.68 -8.86 3.61
C ASP A 114 21.78 -7.32 3.58
N GLY A 115 21.87 -6.72 4.77
CA GLY A 115 22.11 -5.29 4.92
C GLY A 115 21.01 -4.38 4.37
N GLN A 116 19.77 -4.86 4.26
CA GLN A 116 18.59 -4.09 3.86
C GLN A 116 17.49 -4.23 4.89
N ALA A 117 16.93 -3.11 5.37
CA ALA A 117 15.67 -3.07 6.10
C ALA A 117 14.72 -2.06 5.43
N GLY A 118 13.48 -1.98 5.90
CA GLY A 118 12.50 -1.00 5.43
C GLY A 118 11.36 -1.62 4.66
N THR A 119 10.76 -0.81 3.79
CA THR A 119 9.50 -1.09 3.11
C THR A 119 9.73 -1.50 1.67
N TYR A 120 9.37 -2.74 1.35
CA TYR A 120 9.47 -3.34 0.02
C TYR A 120 8.12 -3.98 -0.33
N PHE A 121 8.04 -4.56 -1.51
CA PHE A 121 6.91 -5.34 -1.96
C PHE A 121 7.38 -6.38 -2.97
N TYR A 122 6.55 -7.38 -3.22
CA TYR A 122 6.73 -8.30 -4.34
C TYR A 122 5.60 -8.10 -5.33
N HIS A 123 5.85 -8.39 -6.60
CA HIS A 123 4.84 -8.34 -7.64
C HIS A 123 5.19 -9.27 -8.80
N ALA A 124 4.20 -9.62 -9.62
CA ALA A 124 4.48 -10.29 -10.87
C ALA A 124 5.28 -9.38 -11.81
N HIS A 125 6.21 -9.97 -12.54
CA HIS A 125 7.07 -9.24 -13.48
C HIS A 125 6.87 -9.74 -14.92
N VAL A 126 5.63 -10.13 -15.24
CA VAL A 126 5.22 -10.60 -16.57
C VAL A 126 3.92 -9.94 -17.00
N GLY A 127 3.93 -9.35 -18.20
CA GLY A 127 2.80 -8.61 -18.75
C GLY A 127 2.29 -7.55 -17.78
N LEU A 128 0.97 -7.49 -17.62
CA LEU A 128 0.26 -6.58 -16.70
C LEU A 128 -0.22 -7.28 -15.41
N GLN A 129 0.36 -8.44 -15.05
CA GLN A 129 -0.08 -9.20 -13.86
C GLN A 129 0.22 -8.49 -12.54
N ASP A 130 1.10 -7.48 -12.53
CA ASP A 130 1.37 -6.66 -11.37
C ASP A 130 0.14 -5.86 -10.92
N ASP A 131 -0.91 -5.73 -11.73
CA ASP A 131 -2.21 -5.20 -11.33
C ASP A 131 -2.80 -5.88 -10.10
N SER A 132 -2.62 -7.20 -9.96
CA SER A 132 -3.27 -8.03 -8.94
C SER A 132 -2.35 -9.02 -8.23
N VAL A 133 -1.29 -9.50 -8.89
CA VAL A 133 -0.29 -10.37 -8.28
C VAL A 133 0.77 -9.51 -7.61
N LYS A 134 0.49 -9.04 -6.40
CA LYS A 134 1.40 -8.20 -5.60
C LYS A 134 1.06 -8.20 -4.13
N GLY A 135 2.05 -8.01 -3.27
CA GLY A 135 1.86 -7.88 -1.82
C GLY A 135 3.06 -7.26 -1.13
N ALA A 136 2.86 -6.80 0.10
CA ALA A 136 3.91 -6.13 0.86
C ALA A 136 5.05 -7.09 1.26
N LEU A 137 6.27 -6.56 1.32
CA LEU A 137 7.46 -7.23 1.85
C LEU A 137 8.12 -6.27 2.85
N ILE A 138 7.92 -6.53 4.13
CA ILE A 138 8.45 -5.69 5.21
C ILE A 138 9.68 -6.36 5.80
N VAL A 139 10.80 -5.65 5.74
CA VAL A 139 12.08 -6.11 6.28
C VAL A 139 12.40 -5.33 7.55
N TYR A 140 12.30 -5.99 8.70
CA TYR A 140 12.60 -5.41 10.00
C TYR A 140 14.10 -5.39 10.28
N GLU A 141 14.59 -4.30 10.87
CA GLU A 141 16.01 -4.18 11.21
C GLU A 141 16.42 -4.97 12.46
N SER A 142 15.44 -5.32 13.30
CA SER A 142 15.65 -6.08 14.53
C SER A 142 14.35 -6.71 15.02
N SER A 143 14.45 -7.60 16.01
CA SER A 143 13.28 -8.15 16.71
C SER A 143 12.45 -7.07 17.42
N GLU A 144 13.07 -5.99 17.91
CA GLU A 144 12.36 -4.87 18.57
C GLU A 144 11.52 -4.04 17.58
N ALA A 145 11.87 -4.09 16.30
CA ALA A 145 11.10 -3.45 15.22
C ALA A 145 9.96 -4.33 14.70
N ASN A 146 9.98 -5.64 14.99
CA ASN A 146 9.10 -6.62 14.36
C ASN A 146 7.90 -6.93 15.28
N PRO A 147 6.67 -6.48 14.96
CA PRO A 147 5.48 -6.74 15.78
C PRO A 147 5.09 -8.22 15.88
N ASN A 148 5.59 -9.08 14.97
CA ASN A 148 5.34 -10.52 15.05
C ASN A 148 6.27 -11.23 16.06
N ILE A 149 7.26 -10.53 16.62
CA ILE A 149 8.24 -11.06 17.56
C ILE A 149 8.22 -10.27 18.87
N GLN A 150 8.16 -8.94 18.78
CA GLN A 150 8.11 -8.05 19.93
C GLN A 150 6.80 -8.27 20.70
N PRO A 151 6.84 -8.36 22.04
CA PRO A 151 5.63 -8.38 22.87
C PRO A 151 4.74 -7.17 22.57
N SER A 152 3.44 -7.41 22.38
CA SER A 152 2.46 -6.40 21.95
C SER A 152 2.23 -5.28 22.97
N ASP A 153 2.67 -5.45 24.21
CA ASP A 153 2.62 -4.45 25.28
C ASP A 153 3.87 -3.54 25.31
N MET A 154 4.87 -3.81 24.46
CA MET A 154 6.05 -2.98 24.31
C MET A 154 6.01 -2.18 23.01
N PRO A 155 6.46 -0.91 23.02
CA PRO A 155 6.56 -0.14 21.79
C PRO A 155 7.60 -0.75 20.86
N LEU A 156 7.33 -0.64 19.56
CA LEU A 156 8.28 -0.99 18.51
C LEU A 156 9.39 0.04 18.42
N LYS A 157 10.59 -0.42 18.06
CA LYS A 157 11.76 0.44 17.88
C LYS A 157 12.46 0.14 16.57
N ALA A 158 12.59 1.16 15.74
CA ALA A 158 13.28 1.10 14.46
C ALA A 158 14.22 2.30 14.34
N GLY A 159 15.53 2.05 14.25
CA GLY A 159 16.56 3.08 14.30
C GLY A 159 16.40 3.98 15.52
N PRO A 160 16.33 5.32 15.34
CA PRO A 160 16.14 6.27 16.44
C PRO A 160 14.67 6.42 16.87
N TYR A 161 13.73 5.74 16.21
CA TYR A 161 12.30 5.96 16.40
C TYR A 161 11.68 4.91 17.30
N THR A 162 10.78 5.35 18.19
CA THR A 162 9.93 4.50 19.01
C THR A 162 8.48 4.81 18.67
N TYR A 163 7.69 3.79 18.36
CA TYR A 163 6.32 3.93 17.91
C TYR A 163 5.48 2.76 18.40
N LYS A 164 4.16 2.91 18.33
CA LYS A 164 3.19 1.96 18.87
C LYS A 164 3.09 0.72 18.00
N ASP A 165 2.87 0.90 16.70
CA ASP A 165 2.72 -0.20 15.74
C ASP A 165 3.06 0.25 14.31
N ASP A 166 3.26 -0.73 13.43
CA ASP A 166 3.38 -0.53 11.98
C ASP A 166 1.98 -0.58 11.33
N LEU A 167 1.70 0.38 10.45
CA LEU A 167 0.56 0.35 9.52
C LEU A 167 1.10 0.20 8.10
N THR A 168 0.44 -0.59 7.25
CA THR A 168 0.82 -0.74 5.84
C THR A 168 -0.30 -0.26 4.94
N LEU A 169 0.03 0.61 3.99
CA LEU A 169 -0.88 1.16 2.99
C LEU A 169 -0.27 0.99 1.60
N GLN A 170 -0.80 0.04 0.84
CA GLN A 170 -0.44 -0.21 -0.54
C GLN A 170 -1.41 0.52 -1.46
N LEU A 171 -0.91 1.46 -2.24
CA LEU A 171 -1.66 2.14 -3.29
C LEU A 171 -1.49 1.38 -4.61
N SER A 172 -2.58 1.15 -5.32
CA SER A 172 -2.55 0.54 -6.65
C SER A 172 -3.65 1.08 -7.54
N GLU A 173 -3.61 0.70 -8.81
CA GLU A 173 -4.62 1.06 -9.82
C GLU A 173 -5.42 -0.19 -10.23
N TRP A 174 -6.61 0.01 -10.76
CA TRP A 174 -7.54 -1.04 -11.14
C TRP A 174 -8.28 -0.71 -12.45
N TRP A 175 -8.51 -1.74 -13.26
CA TRP A 175 -9.12 -1.64 -14.58
C TRP A 175 -10.29 -2.61 -14.74
N HIS A 176 -11.34 -2.12 -15.38
CA HIS A 176 -12.53 -2.87 -15.82
C HIS A 176 -12.36 -3.49 -17.21
N GLU A 177 -11.11 -3.77 -17.59
CA GLU A 177 -10.71 -4.44 -18.83
C GLU A 177 -9.86 -5.67 -18.49
N ASP A 178 -9.99 -6.75 -19.27
CA ASP A 178 -9.15 -7.93 -19.04
C ASP A 178 -7.68 -7.66 -19.42
N LEU A 179 -6.77 -8.28 -18.67
CA LEU A 179 -5.32 -8.09 -18.82
C LEU A 179 -4.83 -8.28 -20.27
N ALA A 180 -5.35 -9.30 -20.97
CA ALA A 180 -4.87 -9.65 -22.31
C ALA A 180 -5.34 -8.65 -23.36
N SER A 181 -6.61 -8.22 -23.31
CA SER A 181 -7.13 -7.18 -24.20
C SER A 181 -6.39 -5.86 -23.99
N ARG A 182 -6.16 -5.48 -22.73
CA ARG A 182 -5.44 -4.25 -22.39
C ARG A 182 -3.99 -4.27 -22.85
N GLU A 183 -3.27 -5.38 -22.61
CA GLU A 183 -1.91 -5.59 -23.10
C GLU A 183 -1.86 -5.56 -24.64
N ASN A 184 -2.79 -6.25 -25.31
CA ASN A 184 -2.89 -6.23 -26.77
C ASN A 184 -3.17 -4.83 -27.31
N TYR A 185 -4.03 -4.04 -26.66
CA TYR A 185 -4.31 -2.67 -27.05
C TYR A 185 -3.02 -1.84 -27.04
N TYR A 186 -2.26 -1.87 -25.92
CA TYR A 186 -1.00 -1.14 -25.79
C TYR A 186 0.07 -1.55 -26.80
N LEU A 187 0.13 -2.83 -27.18
CA LEU A 187 1.10 -3.35 -28.15
C LEU A 187 0.65 -3.21 -29.61
N SER A 188 -0.61 -2.89 -29.85
CA SER A 188 -1.18 -2.82 -31.20
C SER A 188 -0.98 -1.44 -31.87
N PRO A 189 -1.02 -1.38 -33.21
CA PRO A 189 -1.12 -0.11 -33.94
C PRO A 189 -2.39 0.70 -33.65
N SER A 190 -3.37 0.12 -32.95
CA SER A 190 -4.60 0.80 -32.53
C SER A 190 -4.42 1.64 -31.28
N PHE A 191 -3.27 1.54 -30.58
CA PHE A 191 -2.97 2.38 -29.43
C PHE A 191 -3.01 3.86 -29.83
N THR A 192 -3.92 4.62 -29.21
CA THR A 192 -4.05 6.07 -29.45
C THR A 192 -3.72 6.90 -28.22
N PHE A 193 -4.17 6.45 -27.06
CA PHE A 193 -3.84 7.02 -25.76
C PHE A 193 -4.10 6.00 -24.65
N ASP A 194 -3.51 6.24 -23.49
CA ASP A 194 -3.75 5.43 -22.31
C ASP A 194 -5.07 5.83 -21.63
N HIS A 195 -6.01 4.87 -21.57
CA HIS A 195 -7.36 5.05 -21.03
C HIS A 195 -7.37 5.37 -19.55
N GLY A 196 -6.26 5.14 -18.82
CA GLY A 196 -6.20 5.33 -17.38
C GLY A 196 -6.94 4.23 -16.62
N ALA A 197 -6.77 4.23 -15.30
CA ALA A 197 -7.45 3.31 -14.40
C ALA A 197 -8.89 3.75 -14.14
N ASP A 198 -9.79 2.79 -13.97
CA ASP A 198 -11.17 3.03 -13.53
C ASP A 198 -11.22 3.38 -12.05
N SER A 199 -10.28 2.80 -11.29
CA SER A 199 -10.22 2.98 -9.84
C SER A 199 -8.78 3.07 -9.31
N VAL A 200 -8.56 3.91 -8.29
CA VAL A 200 -7.39 3.85 -7.41
C VAL A 200 -7.79 3.07 -6.17
N LEU A 201 -6.93 2.16 -5.73
CA LEU A 201 -7.18 1.27 -4.60
C LEU A 201 -6.23 1.59 -3.44
N MET A 202 -6.76 1.54 -2.22
CA MET A 202 -5.98 1.48 -0.99
C MET A 202 -6.10 0.09 -0.40
N ASN A 203 -4.99 -0.63 -0.22
CA ASN A 203 -4.98 -2.03 0.23
C ASN A 203 -6.00 -2.91 -0.52
N GLY A 204 -6.10 -2.71 -1.84
CA GLY A 204 -7.02 -3.47 -2.71
C GLY A 204 -8.50 -3.13 -2.54
N ARG A 205 -8.85 -1.96 -1.99
CA ARG A 205 -10.23 -1.55 -1.76
C ARG A 205 -10.50 -0.10 -2.17
N THR A 206 -11.69 0.15 -2.69
CA THR A 206 -12.30 1.48 -2.88
C THR A 206 -13.80 1.30 -3.19
N ILE A 207 -14.50 2.39 -3.50
CA ILE A 207 -15.82 2.35 -4.13
C ILE A 207 -15.75 3.10 -5.46
N ASN A 208 -16.11 2.42 -6.56
CA ASN A 208 -16.05 2.97 -7.91
C ASN A 208 -17.08 4.07 -8.12
N ASN A 209 -18.33 3.80 -7.74
CA ASN A 209 -19.44 4.74 -7.78
C ASN A 209 -20.09 4.87 -6.40
N PRO A 210 -19.87 5.97 -5.67
CA PRO A 210 -20.46 6.17 -4.34
C PRO A 210 -21.99 6.32 -4.38
N GLU A 211 -22.58 6.65 -5.53
CA GLU A 211 -24.04 6.75 -5.70
C GLU A 211 -24.70 5.39 -5.97
N GLN A 212 -23.91 4.31 -6.05
CA GLN A 212 -24.43 2.97 -6.31
C GLN A 212 -25.29 2.49 -5.13
N THR A 213 -26.53 2.11 -5.42
CA THR A 213 -27.46 1.54 -4.44
C THR A 213 -27.31 0.03 -4.34
N GLY A 214 -27.76 -0.54 -3.21
CA GLY A 214 -27.72 -1.98 -2.99
C GLY A 214 -26.34 -2.54 -2.63
N LEU A 215 -25.38 -1.67 -2.28
CA LEU A 215 -24.11 -2.09 -1.70
C LEU A 215 -24.36 -2.66 -0.30
N SER A 216 -23.76 -3.81 -0.01
CA SER A 216 -23.80 -4.48 1.29
C SER A 216 -22.42 -5.06 1.60
N ALA A 217 -22.18 -5.42 2.86
CA ALA A 217 -20.95 -6.10 3.25
C ALA A 217 -20.73 -7.45 2.53
N GLU A 218 -21.80 -8.04 1.99
CA GLU A 218 -21.73 -9.30 1.24
C GLU A 218 -21.22 -9.12 -0.18
N ASN A 219 -21.51 -7.98 -0.81
CA ASN A 219 -21.16 -7.72 -2.22
C ASN A 219 -20.06 -6.66 -2.40
N CYS A 220 -19.68 -5.95 -1.33
CA CYS A 220 -18.74 -4.85 -1.36
C CYS A 220 -17.86 -4.82 -0.10
N GLY A 221 -16.54 -4.81 -0.30
CA GLY A 221 -15.56 -4.71 0.78
C GLY A 221 -15.41 -3.30 1.38
N GLY A 222 -16.07 -2.30 0.78
CA GLY A 222 -16.04 -0.90 1.19
C GLY A 222 -14.66 -0.26 1.10
N TYR A 223 -14.43 0.78 1.89
CA TYR A 223 -13.15 1.48 1.95
C TYR A 223 -12.16 0.83 2.92
N THR A 224 -10.87 0.95 2.63
CA THR A 224 -9.82 0.59 3.58
C THR A 224 -9.86 1.52 4.78
N THR A 225 -9.84 0.95 5.99
CA THR A 225 -9.80 1.70 7.25
C THR A 225 -8.57 1.27 8.07
N LEU A 226 -7.75 2.24 8.46
CA LEU A 226 -6.61 2.06 9.37
C LEU A 226 -7.03 2.46 10.78
N ASP A 227 -7.06 1.50 11.70
CA ASP A 227 -7.45 1.76 13.08
C ASP A 227 -6.28 2.26 13.92
N VAL A 228 -6.47 3.40 14.58
CA VAL A 228 -5.44 4.04 15.41
C VAL A 228 -5.96 4.41 16.80
N GLU A 229 -5.08 4.42 17.78
CA GLU A 229 -5.40 4.93 19.11
C GLU A 229 -5.07 6.43 19.23
N PRO A 230 -5.80 7.19 20.08
CA PRO A 230 -5.48 8.57 20.37
C PRO A 230 -4.07 8.75 20.95
N ASN A 231 -3.46 9.92 20.74
CA ASN A 231 -2.19 10.35 21.34
C ASN A 231 -1.03 9.33 21.18
N SER A 232 -0.99 8.64 20.04
CA SER A 232 -0.04 7.58 19.74
C SER A 232 0.77 7.92 18.49
N VAL A 233 1.95 7.32 18.36
CA VAL A 233 2.77 7.43 17.15
C VAL A 233 2.73 6.09 16.44
N TYR A 234 2.39 6.08 15.15
CA TYR A 234 2.46 4.92 14.28
C TYR A 234 3.53 5.14 13.21
N ARG A 235 4.14 4.05 12.73
CA ARG A 235 4.91 4.10 11.48
C ARG A 235 3.98 3.64 10.35
N LEU A 236 3.60 4.54 9.46
CA LEU A 236 2.83 4.23 8.28
C LEU A 236 3.77 3.97 7.10
N ARG A 237 3.76 2.73 6.62
CA ARG A 237 4.52 2.25 5.46
C ARG A 237 3.65 2.34 4.22
N VAL A 238 4.02 3.24 3.32
CA VAL A 238 3.26 3.52 2.09
C VAL A 238 4.00 2.90 0.91
N ILE A 239 3.30 2.06 0.15
CA ILE A 239 3.84 1.35 -1.02
C ILE A 239 3.11 1.85 -2.27
N GLY A 240 3.85 2.44 -3.21
CA GLY A 240 3.35 2.84 -4.52
C GLY A 240 3.32 1.67 -5.50
N ALA A 241 2.46 0.68 -5.29
CA ALA A 241 2.27 -0.46 -6.19
C ALA A 241 1.29 -0.15 -7.35
N ALA A 242 1.34 1.08 -7.84
CA ALA A 242 0.62 1.54 -9.03
C ALA A 242 1.32 1.04 -10.30
N THR A 243 0.56 0.86 -11.38
CA THR A 243 1.10 0.34 -12.65
C THR A 243 1.66 1.50 -13.50
N PHE A 244 1.01 2.67 -13.49
CA PHE A 244 1.36 3.77 -14.39
C PHE A 244 1.48 5.14 -13.74
N ARG A 245 0.65 5.47 -12.74
CA ARG A 245 0.47 6.88 -12.33
C ARG A 245 1.15 7.24 -11.02
N THR A 246 1.64 8.48 -10.97
CA THR A 246 2.09 9.13 -9.74
C THR A 246 0.88 9.69 -8.99
N LEU A 247 0.78 9.32 -7.71
CA LEU A 247 -0.31 9.73 -6.83
C LEU A 247 0.22 10.67 -5.74
N ALA A 248 -0.53 11.73 -5.44
CA ALA A 248 -0.48 12.38 -4.15
C ALA A 248 -1.30 11.56 -3.15
N MET A 249 -0.83 11.43 -1.91
CA MET A 249 -1.60 10.88 -0.79
C MET A 249 -1.52 11.80 0.42
N ALA A 250 -2.65 12.08 1.05
CA ALA A 250 -2.74 12.88 2.26
C ALA A 250 -3.79 12.32 3.22
N ILE A 251 -3.67 12.67 4.51
CA ILE A 251 -4.62 12.30 5.56
C ILE A 251 -5.21 13.59 6.12
N LYS A 252 -6.55 13.73 6.10
CA LYS A 252 -7.23 14.93 6.61
C LYS A 252 -6.84 15.17 8.06
N ASP A 253 -6.45 16.42 8.37
CA ASP A 253 -6.05 16.88 9.71
C ASP A 253 -4.85 16.14 10.35
N HIS A 254 -4.01 15.47 9.55
CA HIS A 254 -2.80 14.82 10.03
C HIS A 254 -1.59 15.18 9.17
N ASN A 255 -0.56 15.75 9.79
CA ASN A 255 0.76 15.84 9.20
C ASN A 255 1.52 14.51 9.39
N MET A 256 2.52 14.30 8.54
CA MET A 256 3.34 13.11 8.50
C MET A 256 4.82 13.52 8.56
N THR A 257 5.61 12.81 9.37
CA THR A 257 7.07 12.96 9.37
C THR A 257 7.69 11.88 8.50
N LEU A 258 8.18 12.23 7.31
CA LEU A 258 8.89 11.30 6.43
C LEU A 258 10.24 10.88 7.03
N ILE A 259 10.47 9.57 7.15
CA ILE A 259 11.67 9.00 7.78
C ILE A 259 12.39 7.95 6.94
N GLU A 260 11.78 7.43 5.88
CA GLU A 260 12.36 6.39 5.01
C GLU A 260 11.88 6.59 3.57
N ILE A 261 12.79 6.42 2.61
CA ILE A 261 12.48 6.28 1.18
C ILE A 261 13.16 5.02 0.67
N ASP A 262 12.39 4.13 0.02
CA ASP A 262 12.87 2.94 -0.68
C ASP A 262 13.76 2.00 0.16
N GLY A 263 13.54 1.92 1.47
CA GLY A 263 14.33 1.07 2.38
C GLY A 263 15.48 1.79 3.08
N GLU A 264 15.74 3.05 2.75
CA GLU A 264 16.82 3.83 3.35
C GLU A 264 16.26 4.96 4.22
N LEU A 265 16.84 5.14 5.41
CA LEU A 265 16.42 6.21 6.33
C LEU A 265 16.82 7.58 5.78
N THR A 266 15.92 8.55 5.94
CA THR A 266 16.15 9.95 5.58
C THR A 266 16.42 10.81 6.81
N GLN A 267 16.86 12.05 6.59
CA GLN A 267 16.62 13.07 7.60
C GLN A 267 15.10 13.28 7.72
N PRO A 268 14.54 13.35 8.95
CA PRO A 268 13.13 13.59 9.15
C PRO A 268 12.64 14.84 8.42
N TYR A 269 11.53 14.72 7.70
CA TYR A 269 10.92 15.83 6.97
C TYR A 269 9.42 15.87 7.21
N GLU A 270 8.93 16.98 7.77
CA GLU A 270 7.50 17.21 7.98
C GLU A 270 6.80 17.54 6.66
N THR A 271 5.72 16.82 6.37
CA THR A 271 4.91 17.04 5.18
C THR A 271 3.43 16.77 5.44
N SER A 272 2.56 17.44 4.69
CA SER A 272 1.11 17.20 4.72
C SER A 272 0.65 16.18 3.68
N PHE A 273 1.49 15.86 2.69
CA PHE A 273 1.20 14.87 1.66
C PHE A 273 2.47 14.17 1.19
N LEU A 274 2.30 13.01 0.55
CA LEU A 274 3.36 12.27 -0.14
C LEU A 274 3.08 12.26 -1.64
N GLU A 275 4.11 12.49 -2.45
CA GLU A 275 4.10 12.19 -3.88
C GLU A 275 4.72 10.81 -4.10
N ILE A 276 3.96 9.91 -4.73
CA ILE A 276 4.27 8.48 -4.78
C ILE A 276 4.21 8.03 -6.24
N ALA A 277 5.38 7.82 -6.85
CA ALA A 277 5.48 7.24 -8.18
C ALA A 277 5.42 5.69 -8.13
N PRO A 278 5.06 5.02 -9.26
CA PRO A 278 5.12 3.57 -9.37
C PRO A 278 6.47 3.00 -8.92
N GLY A 279 6.44 2.04 -8.00
CA GLY A 279 7.62 1.39 -7.42
C GLY A 279 8.22 2.09 -6.19
N GLN A 280 7.86 3.34 -5.89
CA GLN A 280 8.41 4.03 -4.70
C GLN A 280 7.74 3.56 -3.40
N ARG A 281 8.50 3.59 -2.31
CA ARG A 281 8.02 3.31 -0.95
C ARG A 281 8.47 4.39 0.00
N TYR A 282 7.62 4.69 0.97
CA TYR A 282 7.90 5.66 2.02
C TYR A 282 7.54 5.06 3.37
N SER A 283 8.28 5.41 4.43
CA SER A 283 7.75 5.32 5.79
C SER A 283 7.62 6.70 6.38
N VAL A 284 6.47 6.97 7.00
CA VAL A 284 6.23 8.19 7.76
C VAL A 284 5.87 7.86 9.20
N LEU A 285 6.20 8.75 10.14
CA LEU A 285 5.60 8.74 11.46
C LEU A 285 4.29 9.51 11.40
N LEU A 286 3.22 8.86 11.85
CA LEU A 286 1.89 9.42 11.99
C LEU A 286 1.63 9.64 13.49
N GLN A 287 1.64 10.91 13.92
CA GLN A 287 1.23 11.30 15.25
C GLN A 287 -0.30 11.48 15.27
N THR A 288 -0.99 10.66 16.07
CA THR A 288 -2.43 10.79 16.25
C THR A 288 -2.76 11.82 17.33
N GLY A 289 -3.88 12.53 17.11
CA GLY A 289 -4.38 13.54 18.04
C GLY A 289 -5.20 12.96 19.18
N ASN A 290 -5.80 13.85 19.98
CA ASN A 290 -6.69 13.48 21.07
C ASN A 290 -8.16 13.49 20.61
N TYR A 291 -8.53 12.54 19.74
CA TYR A 291 -9.89 12.39 19.25
C TYR A 291 -10.60 11.22 19.93
N SER A 292 -11.93 11.30 20.00
CA SER A 292 -12.76 10.25 20.61
C SER A 292 -12.76 8.97 19.75
N PRO A 293 -12.89 7.78 20.35
CA PRO A 293 -13.17 6.57 19.60
C PRO A 293 -14.41 6.73 18.70
N GLY A 294 -14.33 6.22 17.47
CA GLY A 294 -15.35 6.39 16.43
C GLY A 294 -15.07 7.55 15.47
N THR A 295 -14.24 8.54 15.84
CA THR A 295 -13.88 9.62 14.92
C THR A 295 -13.08 9.08 13.72
N THR A 296 -13.47 9.46 12.52
CA THR A 296 -12.81 9.09 11.26
C THR A 296 -12.23 10.31 10.53
N PHE A 297 -11.13 10.11 9.83
CA PHE A 297 -10.52 11.10 8.93
C PHE A 297 -10.22 10.44 7.59
N GLY A 298 -10.54 11.14 6.50
CA GLY A 298 -10.29 10.64 5.14
C GLY A 298 -8.80 10.57 4.81
N ILE A 299 -8.39 9.47 4.20
CA ILE A 299 -7.15 9.33 3.44
C ILE A 299 -7.54 9.57 1.98
N GLY A 300 -6.99 10.61 1.35
CA GLY A 300 -7.29 10.97 -0.02
C GLY A 300 -6.11 10.69 -0.94
N THR A 301 -6.40 10.30 -2.19
CA THR A 301 -5.41 10.29 -3.27
C THR A 301 -5.76 11.30 -4.36
N GLY A 302 -4.76 11.68 -5.15
CA GLY A 302 -4.97 12.51 -6.33
C GLY A 302 -3.88 12.29 -7.36
N TYR A 303 -4.23 12.37 -8.65
CA TYR A 303 -3.25 12.25 -9.72
C TYR A 303 -2.35 13.47 -9.82
N LEU A 304 -1.04 13.25 -9.89
CA LEU A 304 -0.06 14.30 -10.14
C LEU A 304 0.50 14.22 -11.58
N TRP A 305 1.06 15.33 -12.04
CA TRP A 305 1.79 15.44 -13.32
C TRP A 305 1.00 15.05 -14.57
N ARG A 306 -0.34 15.09 -14.53
CA ARG A 306 -1.22 14.81 -15.66
C ARG A 306 -2.22 15.95 -15.86
N ASN A 307 -2.40 16.38 -17.11
CA ASN A 307 -3.45 17.31 -17.45
C ASN A 307 -4.82 16.67 -17.17
N ARG A 308 -5.72 17.43 -16.52
CA ARG A 308 -7.12 16.99 -16.31
C ARG A 308 -7.76 16.65 -17.66
N GLY A 309 -8.41 15.48 -17.74
CA GLY A 309 -8.95 14.92 -18.98
C GLY A 309 -9.23 13.41 -18.89
N HIS A 310 -9.16 12.71 -20.03
CA HIS A 310 -9.48 11.29 -20.16
C HIS A 310 -8.65 10.40 -19.19
N GLY A 311 -9.34 9.50 -18.47
CA GLY A 311 -8.70 8.47 -17.67
C GLY A 311 -8.16 8.92 -16.31
N LEU A 312 -8.81 9.92 -15.71
CA LEU A 312 -8.64 10.26 -14.30
C LEU A 312 -9.93 9.87 -13.58
N THR A 313 -9.82 9.00 -12.59
CA THR A 313 -10.91 8.72 -11.65
C THR A 313 -10.82 9.66 -10.46
N GLU A 314 -11.96 9.92 -9.83
CA GLU A 314 -12.07 10.73 -8.61
C GLU A 314 -12.23 9.87 -7.35
N ASN A 315 -12.15 8.53 -7.49
CA ASN A 315 -12.16 7.60 -6.36
C ASN A 315 -10.73 7.34 -5.81
N GLY A 316 -10.61 6.42 -4.85
CA GLY A 316 -9.34 6.10 -4.19
C GLY A 316 -9.20 6.76 -2.84
N PHE A 317 -10.17 6.50 -1.98
CA PHE A 317 -10.22 6.98 -0.61
C PHE A 317 -10.09 5.83 0.39
N GLY A 318 -9.70 6.18 1.60
CA GLY A 318 -9.72 5.32 2.76
C GLY A 318 -9.94 6.15 4.01
N TYR A 319 -9.87 5.53 5.17
CA TYR A 319 -10.06 6.19 6.45
C TYR A 319 -8.97 5.85 7.44
N ILE A 320 -8.67 6.80 8.31
CA ILE A 320 -8.14 6.52 9.64
C ILE A 320 -9.31 6.57 10.61
N ARG A 321 -9.46 5.54 11.44
CA ARG A 321 -10.52 5.47 12.47
C ARG A 321 -9.91 5.38 13.85
N TYR A 322 -10.31 6.29 14.73
CA TYR A 322 -9.88 6.29 16.11
C TYR A 322 -10.61 5.19 16.89
N LYS A 323 -9.88 4.34 17.59
CA LYS A 323 -10.42 3.29 18.47
C LYS A 323 -10.06 3.56 19.93
N ALA A 324 -10.82 2.94 20.83
CA ALA A 324 -10.49 2.97 22.25
C ALA A 324 -9.08 2.38 22.48
N PRO A 325 -8.29 2.96 23.39
CA PRO A 325 -7.01 2.38 23.76
C PRO A 325 -7.20 0.93 24.20
N THR A 326 -6.38 0.03 23.68
CA THR A 326 -6.43 -1.37 24.09
C THR A 326 -6.02 -1.44 25.56
N GLU A 327 -6.95 -1.75 26.47
CA GLU A 327 -6.59 -1.95 27.88
C GLU A 327 -5.61 -3.11 27.99
N LEU A 328 -4.53 -2.92 28.75
CA LEU A 328 -3.55 -3.96 29.05
C LEU A 328 -4.24 -5.13 29.72
N ARG A 329 -4.66 -6.12 28.94
CA ARG A 329 -5.28 -7.34 29.44
C ARG A 329 -4.16 -8.14 30.11
N ARG A 330 -4.12 -8.14 31.46
CA ARG A 330 -3.46 -9.19 32.25
C ARG A 330 -4.22 -10.49 32.01
N GLU A 331 -3.98 -11.11 30.88
CA GLU A 331 -4.46 -12.45 30.59
C GLU A 331 -3.66 -13.41 31.47
N SER A 332 -4.26 -13.89 32.57
CA SER A 332 -3.79 -15.12 33.21
C SER A 332 -3.99 -16.23 32.19
N GLU A 333 -2.90 -16.84 31.75
CA GLU A 333 -2.88 -18.04 30.93
C GLU A 333 -3.94 -19.05 31.41
N ARG A 334 -5.04 -19.15 30.66
CA ARG A 334 -5.77 -20.41 30.53
C ARG A 334 -5.47 -20.93 29.15
N ASP A 335 -4.28 -21.47 29.06
CA ASP A 335 -3.84 -22.27 27.94
C ASP A 335 -4.65 -23.58 27.89
N THR A 336 -4.74 -24.12 26.67
CA THR A 336 -5.11 -25.48 26.27
C THR A 336 -6.62 -25.77 26.10
N HIS A 337 -7.14 -26.27 24.97
CA HIS A 337 -6.58 -27.02 23.85
C HIS A 337 -7.48 -26.90 22.60
N LEU A 338 -6.93 -26.47 21.46
CA LEU A 338 -7.50 -26.79 20.13
C LEU A 338 -6.45 -27.11 19.04
N PHE A 339 -5.15 -27.05 19.36
CA PHE A 339 -4.07 -27.34 18.40
C PHE A 339 -3.26 -28.62 18.65
N LYS A 340 -3.68 -29.51 19.57
CA LYS A 340 -3.01 -30.82 19.77
C LYS A 340 -3.57 -31.98 18.93
N LEU A 341 -4.62 -31.76 18.12
CA LEU A 341 -5.26 -32.85 17.36
C LEU A 341 -4.72 -33.03 15.92
N MET A 342 -3.85 -32.16 15.41
CA MET A 342 -3.25 -32.33 14.08
C MET A 342 -1.83 -32.92 14.09
N ASP A 343 -1.18 -32.98 15.26
CA ASP A 343 0.21 -33.49 15.38
C ASP A 343 0.32 -34.96 15.83
N TRP A 344 -0.82 -35.63 16.10
CA TRP A 344 -0.83 -37.06 16.47
C TRP A 344 -0.98 -38.00 15.26
N THR A 345 -1.45 -37.50 14.11
CA THR A 345 -1.82 -38.36 12.97
C THR A 345 -0.65 -38.63 12.01
N ILE A 346 0.51 -37.99 12.17
CA ILE A 346 1.66 -38.14 11.27
C ILE A 346 2.74 -39.11 11.82
N ASN A 347 2.67 -39.51 13.09
CA ASN A 347 3.72 -40.33 13.73
C ASN A 347 3.37 -41.82 13.97
N ASN A 348 2.39 -42.39 13.27
CA ASN A 348 1.99 -43.79 13.50
C ASN A 348 1.81 -44.65 12.23
N THR A 349 2.62 -44.44 11.19
CA THR A 349 2.62 -45.27 9.96
C THR A 349 3.92 -46.03 9.71
N THR A 350 4.71 -46.34 10.75
CA THR A 350 5.89 -47.22 10.62
C THR A 350 6.17 -48.05 11.87
N ALA A 351 5.21 -48.86 12.33
CA ALA A 351 5.52 -50.04 13.15
C ALA A 351 4.35 -51.04 13.21
N ALA A 352 4.61 -52.27 12.75
CA ALA A 352 3.98 -53.54 13.12
C ALA A 352 3.28 -54.31 11.97
N THR A 353 4.09 -55.05 11.21
CA THR A 353 3.69 -56.31 10.56
C THR A 353 3.47 -57.45 11.57
N LYS A 354 2.56 -58.37 11.20
CA LYS A 354 2.22 -59.71 11.76
C LYS A 354 1.22 -59.67 12.92
N THR A 355 0.09 -60.38 12.92
CA THR A 355 -0.07 -61.82 12.67
C THR A 355 -1.57 -62.20 12.62
N LYS A 356 -1.99 -63.10 11.69
CA LYS A 356 -3.11 -64.09 11.73
C LYS A 356 -4.54 -63.61 12.11
N ARG A 357 -5.66 -64.18 11.67
CA ARG A 357 -6.13 -65.19 10.68
C ARG A 357 -7.63 -65.40 11.04
N HIS A 358 -8.50 -65.66 10.05
CA HIS A 358 -9.89 -66.18 10.17
C HIS A 358 -10.94 -65.22 10.80
N GLN A 359 -12.19 -65.12 10.37
CA GLN A 359 -13.14 -65.92 9.57
C GLN A 359 -14.15 -64.89 8.96
N ASP A 360 -14.56 -64.96 7.68
CA ASP A 360 -15.75 -65.71 7.20
C ASP A 360 -17.01 -65.33 8.02
N LEU A 361 -18.17 -64.89 7.50
CA LEU A 361 -18.89 -65.27 6.28
C LEU A 361 -20.31 -64.60 6.30
N PHE A 362 -20.88 -64.30 5.12
CA PHE A 362 -22.32 -64.05 4.76
C PHE A 362 -23.03 -62.81 5.36
N GLY A 363 -23.90 -62.06 4.66
CA GLY A 363 -24.45 -62.18 3.31
C GLY A 363 -25.56 -61.11 3.05
N THR A 364 -25.78 -60.84 1.75
CA THR A 364 -27.04 -60.51 1.04
C THR A 364 -27.88 -59.27 1.40
N ASP A 365 -27.84 -58.30 0.48
CA ASP A 365 -28.91 -57.74 -0.38
C ASP A 365 -30.37 -57.55 0.10
N ILE A 366 -30.99 -56.50 -0.51
CA ILE A 366 -32.42 -56.20 -0.86
C ILE A 366 -32.82 -54.80 -0.31
N GLU A 367 -32.95 -53.76 -1.18
CA GLU A 367 -34.19 -53.14 -1.78
C GLU A 367 -35.14 -52.56 -0.69
N GLU A 368 -35.82 -51.41 -0.76
CA GLU A 368 -36.53 -50.59 -1.77
C GLU A 368 -36.87 -49.24 -1.03
N GLU A 369 -36.76 -48.06 -1.63
CA GLU A 369 -37.81 -47.22 -2.27
C GLU A 369 -39.03 -46.75 -1.43
N TYR A 370 -39.22 -45.42 -1.46
CA TYR A 370 -40.34 -44.50 -1.14
C TYR A 370 -41.11 -44.56 0.19
N ASP A 371 -41.28 -43.38 0.81
CA ASP A 371 -42.61 -42.88 1.23
C ASP A 371 -42.61 -41.33 1.32
N ASP A 372 -43.72 -40.77 0.86
CA ASP A 372 -44.12 -39.35 0.78
C ASP A 372 -44.89 -38.89 2.03
N GLU A 373 -45.09 -37.56 2.13
CA GLU A 373 -46.08 -36.80 2.95
C GLU A 373 -45.80 -36.79 4.48
N ASP A 374 -45.90 -35.69 5.24
CA ASP A 374 -46.99 -34.73 5.36
C ASP A 374 -46.62 -33.59 6.37
N GLU A 375 -47.56 -32.64 6.60
CA GLU A 375 -47.63 -31.58 7.66
C GLU A 375 -46.97 -30.22 7.30
N SER A 376 -47.69 -29.15 6.92
CA SER A 376 -48.83 -28.38 7.48
C SER A 376 -48.39 -27.16 8.31
N GLU A 377 -48.84 -25.98 7.83
CA GLU A 377 -49.25 -24.73 8.51
C GLU A 377 -48.46 -24.23 9.74
N GLU A 378 -48.04 -22.96 9.72
CA GLU A 378 -48.50 -21.95 10.69
C GLU A 378 -48.09 -20.53 10.26
N ASP A 379 -49.08 -19.63 10.34
CA ASP A 379 -49.02 -18.19 10.17
C ASP A 379 -48.29 -17.52 11.34
N GLU A 380 -47.49 -16.47 11.10
CA GLU A 380 -47.17 -15.47 12.14
C GLU A 380 -47.12 -14.06 11.55
N GLU A 381 -47.46 -13.12 12.42
CA GLU A 381 -48.10 -11.83 12.18
C GLU A 381 -47.13 -10.71 11.79
N GLU A 382 -47.66 -9.76 11.01
CA GLU A 382 -47.05 -8.45 10.77
C GLU A 382 -47.21 -7.58 12.02
N ASP A 383 -46.09 -7.15 12.60
CA ASP A 383 -46.05 -5.99 13.51
C ASP A 383 -45.12 -4.93 12.90
N GLU A 384 -45.72 -3.78 12.58
CA GLU A 384 -45.07 -2.54 12.17
C GLU A 384 -44.41 -1.89 13.40
N GLU A 385 -43.09 -1.73 13.40
CA GLU A 385 -42.40 -0.73 14.23
C GLU A 385 -41.70 0.28 13.30
N GLU A 386 -42.26 1.50 13.27
CA GLU A 386 -41.61 2.71 12.78
C GLU A 386 -40.51 3.12 13.76
N ASP A 387 -39.26 3.17 13.33
CA ASP A 387 -38.19 3.89 14.02
C ASP A 387 -37.49 4.85 13.05
N GLU A 388 -37.36 6.09 13.52
CA GLU A 388 -36.89 7.28 12.82
C GLU A 388 -35.38 7.19 12.51
N GLU A 389 -34.99 7.13 11.23
CA GLU A 389 -33.60 7.35 10.80
C GLU A 389 -33.31 8.86 10.70
N GLU A 390 -32.57 9.41 11.67
CA GLU A 390 -31.96 10.74 11.59
C GLU A 390 -30.67 10.69 10.72
N ASP A 391 -30.76 11.30 9.53
CA ASP A 391 -29.73 12.00 8.75
C ASP A 391 -28.24 11.72 9.10
N SER A 392 -27.67 10.65 8.54
CA SER A 392 -26.20 10.47 8.43
C SER A 392 -25.64 10.74 7.02
N ASP A 393 -26.49 10.82 6.00
CA ASP A 393 -26.11 11.04 4.59
C ASP A 393 -25.63 12.47 4.28
N SER A 394 -25.92 13.44 5.15
CA SER A 394 -25.57 14.85 4.91
C SER A 394 -24.13 15.23 5.27
N GLU A 395 -23.42 14.39 6.05
CA GLU A 395 -22.02 14.62 6.41
C GLU A 395 -21.04 13.98 5.39
N GLU A 396 -21.40 12.86 4.75
CA GLU A 396 -20.60 12.28 3.66
C GLU A 396 -20.54 13.22 2.44
N GLN A 397 -21.66 13.88 2.11
CA GLN A 397 -21.71 14.85 1.00
C GLN A 397 -20.88 16.12 1.25
N LYS A 398 -20.69 16.55 2.50
CA LYS A 398 -19.84 17.71 2.82
C LYS A 398 -18.35 17.39 2.68
N ILE A 399 -17.93 16.17 3.00
CA ILE A 399 -16.51 15.77 2.90
C ILE A 399 -16.06 15.68 1.44
N ILE A 400 -16.93 15.21 0.54
CA ILE A 400 -16.67 15.16 -0.91
C ILE A 400 -16.47 16.57 -1.49
N LEU A 401 -17.18 17.58 -0.97
CA LEU A 401 -17.04 18.97 -1.43
C LEU A 401 -15.83 19.68 -0.80
N GLU A 402 -15.52 19.46 0.48
CA GLU A 402 -14.39 20.14 1.16
C GLU A 402 -13.00 19.70 0.64
N ILE A 403 -12.84 18.47 0.13
CA ILE A 403 -11.59 18.04 -0.50
C ILE A 403 -11.46 18.62 -1.92
N ASN A 404 -12.58 18.76 -2.64
CA ASN A 404 -12.61 19.31 -3.99
C ASN A 404 -12.38 20.84 -4.03
N ASP A 405 -12.58 21.55 -2.92
CA ASP A 405 -12.27 22.98 -2.77
C ASP A 405 -10.79 23.28 -2.50
N TYR A 406 -9.91 22.27 -2.44
CA TYR A 406 -8.46 22.48 -2.51
C TYR A 406 -8.06 22.89 -3.93
N ASN A 407 -8.24 24.18 -4.21
CA ASN A 407 -7.81 24.87 -5.43
C ASN A 407 -6.28 24.79 -5.61
N PHE A 408 -5.78 23.72 -6.23
CA PHE A 408 -4.52 23.75 -6.97
C PHE A 408 -4.71 24.54 -8.27
N THR A 409 -4.86 25.86 -8.13
CA THR A 409 -4.97 26.78 -9.27
C THR A 409 -3.58 27.27 -9.67
N SER A 410 -3.05 26.75 -10.78
CA SER A 410 -2.01 27.47 -11.53
C SER A 410 -2.70 28.63 -12.26
N SER A 411 -2.34 29.86 -11.90
CA SER A 411 -3.01 31.07 -12.35
C SER A 411 -2.54 31.52 -13.74
N LYS A 412 -3.48 31.61 -14.70
CA LYS A 412 -3.95 32.84 -15.37
C LYS A 412 -4.59 32.53 -16.72
N GLU A 413 -5.92 32.59 -16.77
CA GLU A 413 -6.62 33.01 -17.97
C GLU A 413 -6.35 34.50 -18.21
N ILE A 414 -5.96 34.86 -19.44
CA ILE A 414 -6.12 36.20 -19.99
C ILE A 414 -7.10 36.06 -21.14
N SER A 415 -8.29 36.66 -21.00
CA SER A 415 -9.31 36.68 -22.03
C SER A 415 -9.21 37.90 -22.94
N SER A 416 -9.61 37.68 -24.19
CA SER A 416 -10.06 38.61 -25.23
C SER A 416 -9.01 39.28 -26.16
N GLY A 417 -9.13 38.93 -27.44
CA GLY A 417 -8.47 39.61 -28.57
C GLY A 417 -8.69 38.87 -29.89
N GLN A 418 -9.74 39.25 -30.63
CA GLN A 418 -10.06 38.79 -32.00
C GLN A 418 -8.86 38.77 -32.96
N GLY A 419 -8.73 37.72 -33.78
CA GLY A 419 -8.14 37.86 -35.12
C GLY A 419 -7.40 36.67 -35.72
N ARG A 420 -8.04 36.08 -36.74
CA ARG A 420 -7.47 35.41 -37.93
C ARG A 420 -6.81 34.03 -37.79
N LYS A 421 -7.43 33.09 -38.53
CA LYS A 421 -6.89 31.83 -39.03
C LYS A 421 -5.47 31.99 -39.57
N ASN A 422 -4.54 31.13 -39.15
CA ASN A 422 -3.45 30.65 -39.98
C ASN A 422 -3.06 29.23 -39.57
N VAL A 423 -3.08 28.35 -40.57
CA VAL A 423 -2.58 26.97 -40.52
C VAL A 423 -1.06 27.03 -40.46
N ILE A 424 -0.43 26.28 -39.54
CA ILE A 424 1.03 26.09 -39.52
C ILE A 424 1.33 24.59 -39.47
N ASN A 425 2.08 24.13 -40.47
CA ASN A 425 2.59 22.76 -40.63
C ASN A 425 3.74 22.48 -39.64
N PRO A 426 3.88 21.25 -39.13
CA PRO A 426 4.98 20.87 -38.26
C PRO A 426 6.22 20.48 -39.08
N SER A 427 7.04 21.47 -39.43
CA SER A 427 8.40 21.22 -39.93
C SER A 427 9.28 22.45 -39.72
N ASP A 428 9.55 22.83 -38.47
CA ASP A 428 10.60 23.80 -38.14
C ASP A 428 11.03 23.63 -36.67
N TYR A 429 11.81 22.58 -36.39
CA TYR A 429 12.68 22.55 -35.22
C TYR A 429 14.11 22.30 -35.70
N VAL A 430 14.83 23.38 -35.96
CA VAL A 430 16.29 23.38 -36.03
C VAL A 430 16.81 24.22 -34.87
N SER A 431 17.64 23.57 -34.07
CA SER A 431 18.28 24.02 -32.83
C SER A 431 19.21 25.23 -33.04
N ARG A 432 19.17 26.18 -32.08
CA ARG A 432 20.23 27.17 -31.86
C ARG A 432 20.64 27.18 -30.38
N PRO A 433 21.94 27.14 -30.04
CA PRO A 433 22.44 27.20 -28.68
C PRO A 433 22.69 28.66 -28.24
N GLY A 434 22.30 29.01 -27.01
CA GLY A 434 22.62 30.30 -26.39
C GLY A 434 21.44 30.96 -25.69
N ALA A 435 20.99 30.41 -24.56
CA ALA A 435 20.19 31.13 -23.58
C ALA A 435 20.50 30.57 -22.19
N GLU A 436 20.92 31.44 -21.27
CA GLU A 436 21.22 31.14 -19.87
C GLU A 436 19.99 30.54 -19.17
N ARG A 437 20.16 29.40 -18.49
CA ARG A 437 19.13 28.83 -17.61
C ARG A 437 19.08 29.67 -16.34
N LYS A 438 18.00 30.41 -16.13
CA LYS A 438 17.63 30.90 -14.80
C LYS A 438 17.02 29.73 -14.02
N GLU A 439 17.60 29.42 -12.87
CA GLU A 439 17.00 28.49 -11.90
C GLU A 439 15.67 29.05 -11.39
N PRO A 440 14.64 28.21 -11.18
CA PRO A 440 13.39 28.66 -10.58
C PRO A 440 13.58 28.83 -9.07
N VAL A 441 13.40 30.06 -8.60
CA VAL A 441 13.25 30.37 -7.18
C VAL A 441 11.86 29.90 -6.74
N ILE A 442 11.82 28.91 -5.84
CA ILE A 442 10.58 28.45 -5.19
C ILE A 442 10.28 29.43 -4.04
N SER A 443 9.19 30.19 -4.16
CA SER A 443 8.68 31.01 -3.05
C SER A 443 7.88 30.12 -2.09
N VAL A 444 8.37 30.00 -0.86
CA VAL A 444 7.67 29.37 0.27
C VAL A 444 6.48 30.24 0.66
N LEU A 445 5.26 29.70 0.66
CA LEU A 445 4.08 30.35 1.21
C LEU A 445 4.06 30.17 2.74
N GLU A 446 4.12 31.28 3.47
CA GLU A 446 3.87 31.34 4.92
C GLU A 446 2.39 31.07 5.21
N PHE A 447 2.13 30.12 6.12
CA PHE A 447 0.80 29.87 6.67
C PHE A 447 0.45 30.94 7.72
N GLN A 448 -0.48 31.86 7.39
CA GLN A 448 -1.11 32.70 8.40
C GLN A 448 -2.26 31.96 9.08
N LYS A 449 -2.13 31.82 10.40
CA LYS A 449 -3.13 31.26 11.30
C LYS A 449 -4.16 32.35 11.62
N ASP A 450 -5.35 32.28 11.03
CA ASP A 450 -6.42 33.20 11.38
C ASP A 450 -6.90 32.94 12.82
N ARG A 451 -6.74 33.95 13.66
CA ARG A 451 -7.26 33.99 15.03
C ARG A 451 -8.21 35.19 15.08
N GLU A 452 -9.51 34.93 15.09
CA GLU A 452 -10.50 35.98 15.26
C GLU A 452 -10.43 36.63 16.65
N GLN A 453 -10.75 37.93 16.69
CA GLN A 453 -11.41 38.76 17.73
C GLN A 453 -10.76 40.17 17.83
N PRO A 454 -11.47 41.24 18.24
CA PRO A 454 -12.47 41.99 17.49
C PRO A 454 -12.06 43.48 17.23
N LYS A 455 -12.84 44.14 16.36
CA LYS A 455 -12.71 45.53 15.87
C LYS A 455 -12.48 46.59 16.95
N THR A 456 -11.53 47.51 16.71
CA THR A 456 -11.69 48.97 16.98
C THR A 456 -10.89 49.82 16.00
N SER A 457 -11.35 51.05 15.84
CA SER A 457 -11.14 52.01 14.75
C SER A 457 -9.89 52.90 14.84
N ASN A 458 -9.52 53.39 13.65
CA ASN A 458 -9.07 54.75 13.31
C ASN A 458 -7.57 55.09 13.10
N THR A 459 -7.36 55.62 11.88
CA THR A 459 -6.51 56.76 11.46
C THR A 459 -4.99 56.59 11.28
N ARG A 460 -4.58 56.68 10.00
CA ARG A 460 -3.24 57.10 9.51
C ARG A 460 -2.99 58.60 9.79
N PRO A 461 -1.72 59.08 9.81
CA PRO A 461 -1.09 59.57 8.57
C PRO A 461 0.39 59.15 8.36
N ALA A 462 0.88 59.48 7.17
CA ALA A 462 2.12 59.10 6.49
C ALA A 462 3.38 59.92 6.87
N THR A 463 4.58 59.42 6.49
CA THR A 463 5.70 60.06 5.73
C THR A 463 6.92 59.11 5.66
N GLU A 464 7.50 58.87 4.47
CA GLU A 464 8.88 59.24 3.99
C GLU A 464 10.06 58.64 4.78
N ALA A 465 11.26 58.30 4.28
CA ALA A 465 11.93 58.05 2.99
C ALA A 465 13.40 57.66 3.37
N GLU A 466 14.19 57.14 2.40
CA GLU A 466 15.66 56.92 2.44
C GLU A 466 16.17 55.73 3.30
N GLY A 467 17.13 54.87 2.90
CA GLY A 467 18.13 54.87 1.83
C GLY A 467 19.48 54.42 2.42
N SER A 468 20.08 53.32 1.93
CA SER A 468 21.54 53.17 1.72
C SER A 468 21.96 51.72 1.41
N GLU A 469 22.53 51.56 0.22
CA GLU A 469 23.33 50.42 -0.23
C GLU A 469 24.73 50.44 0.41
N LYS A 470 25.35 49.27 0.56
CA LYS A 470 26.81 49.10 0.67
C LYS A 470 27.30 47.89 -0.12
N GLU A 471 28.08 48.17 -1.16
CA GLU A 471 28.97 47.26 -1.89
C GLU A 471 30.25 46.93 -1.11
N VAL A 472 30.82 45.73 -1.32
CA VAL A 472 32.25 45.37 -1.18
C VAL A 472 32.55 44.17 -2.14
N PRO A 473 33.76 44.04 -2.75
CA PRO A 473 33.92 43.68 -4.17
C PRO A 473 34.49 42.28 -4.48
N SER A 474 34.62 42.04 -5.80
CA SER A 474 35.12 40.89 -6.54
C SER A 474 36.63 40.59 -6.44
N ALA A 475 37.00 39.33 -6.71
CA ALA A 475 38.29 38.95 -7.30
C ALA A 475 38.14 37.62 -8.08
N ASP A 476 38.44 37.68 -9.38
CA ASP A 476 38.63 36.56 -10.31
C ASP A 476 39.99 35.87 -10.12
N ALA A 477 40.09 34.58 -10.47
CA ALA A 477 40.89 34.05 -11.59
C ALA A 477 41.46 32.63 -11.39
N GLU A 478 41.14 31.77 -12.39
CA GLU A 478 41.91 30.64 -12.98
C GLU A 478 42.21 29.39 -12.10
N ARG A 479 42.11 28.13 -12.57
CA ARG A 479 42.53 27.55 -13.86
C ARG A 479 42.03 26.11 -14.05
N SER A 480 41.92 25.72 -15.32
CA SER A 480 41.61 24.41 -15.96
C SER A 480 42.26 23.13 -15.40
N ALA A 481 41.57 21.99 -15.54
CA ALA A 481 42.08 20.79 -16.24
C ALA A 481 41.00 19.70 -16.42
N SER A 482 40.67 19.42 -17.68
CA SER A 482 40.00 18.21 -18.16
C SER A 482 40.97 17.03 -18.23
N GLY A 483 40.59 15.85 -17.73
CA GLY A 483 41.34 14.61 -17.86
C GLY A 483 40.44 13.50 -18.39
N ASN A 484 40.78 13.01 -19.58
CA ASN A 484 40.14 11.92 -20.32
C ASN A 484 41.13 10.74 -20.34
N TRP A 485 40.76 9.57 -19.80
CA TRP A 485 41.40 8.25 -19.94
C TRP A 485 40.35 7.24 -19.45
N GLY A 486 40.07 6.09 -20.05
CA GLY A 486 40.63 5.34 -21.17
C GLY A 486 39.94 3.97 -21.16
#